data_AF-A0A222AJ86-F1
#
_entry.id   AF-A0A222AJ86-F1
#
_cell.length_a   1.000
_cell.length_b   1.000
_cell.length_c   1.000
_cell.angle_alpha   90.00
_cell.angle_beta   90.00
_cell.angle_gamma   90.00
#
_symmetry.space_group_name_H-M   'P 1'
#
loop_
_entity.id
_entity.type
_entity.pdbx_description
1 polymer ?
#
loop_
_entity_poly.entity_id
_entity_poly.type
_entity_poly.pdbx_seq_one_letter_code
_entity_poly.pdbx_strand_id
1 'polypeptide(L)'
;DISATSQEVANINVEAQKRPQASPADLHGMWYPGVRRTLAALSRLYRCLEKKVFQGLAQEAISLCVQSVDNAAKQISTNATNIDGELFQIKHLLILREQIAPFQVDFIVKETTLDFSNVKNAAYGLIQKPRQIFSLNTNNALLEFLLEGTPMVREHLLDSRKEVDRQLKSCCELFIKDATEIL
;
A
#
# COMPACT_ATOMS: atom_id res chain seq x y z
N ASP A 1 -26.47 30.09 -49.19
CA ASP A 1 -25.86 30.44 -47.89
C ASP A 1 -26.03 29.31 -46.91
N ILE A 2 -24.96 28.54 -46.69
CA ILE A 2 -24.94 27.50 -45.66
C ILE A 2 -24.83 28.22 -44.32
N SER A 3 -25.79 27.99 -43.43
CA SER A 3 -25.88 28.67 -42.14
C SER A 3 -24.61 28.44 -41.32
N ALA A 4 -24.07 29.49 -40.71
CA ALA A 4 -22.89 29.43 -39.85
C ALA A 4 -23.03 28.39 -38.72
N THR A 5 -24.26 28.22 -38.23
CA THR A 5 -24.61 27.16 -37.26
C THR A 5 -24.40 25.76 -37.81
N SER A 6 -24.70 25.48 -39.08
CA SER A 6 -24.49 24.16 -39.69
C SER A 6 -23.00 23.81 -39.84
N GLN A 7 -22.15 24.81 -40.08
CA GLN A 7 -20.70 24.64 -40.12
C GLN A 7 -20.13 24.32 -38.71
N GLU A 8 -20.70 24.93 -37.67
CA GLU A 8 -20.25 24.76 -36.29
C GLU A 8 -20.59 23.37 -35.73
N VAL A 9 -21.80 22.86 -36.00
CA VAL A 9 -22.16 21.47 -35.60
C VAL A 9 -21.33 20.42 -36.35
N ALA A 10 -20.97 20.69 -37.61
CA ALA A 10 -20.09 19.81 -38.36
C ALA A 10 -18.68 19.77 -37.75
N ASN A 11 -18.13 20.92 -37.33
CA ASN A 11 -16.82 20.99 -36.69
C ASN A 11 -16.78 20.29 -35.32
N ILE A 12 -17.84 20.43 -34.51
CA ILE A 12 -17.94 19.74 -33.20
C ILE A 12 -17.95 18.21 -33.40
N ASN A 13 -18.62 17.72 -34.43
CA ASN A 13 -18.68 16.29 -34.73
C ASN A 13 -17.33 15.74 -35.22
N VAL A 14 -16.59 16.54 -35.99
CA VAL A 14 -15.23 16.21 -36.46
C VAL A 14 -14.23 16.17 -35.29
N GLU A 15 -14.33 17.08 -34.32
CA GLU A 15 -13.50 17.04 -33.09
C GLU A 15 -13.85 15.86 -32.17
N ALA A 16 -15.14 15.50 -32.07
CA ALA A 16 -15.56 14.32 -31.32
C ALA A 16 -15.05 13.01 -31.95
N GLN A 17 -14.95 12.95 -33.29
CA GLN A 17 -14.34 11.84 -34.03
C GLN A 17 -12.80 11.83 -33.99
N LYS A 18 -12.17 12.96 -33.64
CA LYS A 18 -10.71 13.09 -33.50
C LYS A 18 -10.16 12.64 -32.15
N ARG A 19 -11.03 12.37 -31.16
CA ARG A 19 -10.61 11.69 -29.92
C ARG A 19 -10.15 10.29 -30.33
N PRO A 20 -8.88 9.91 -30.10
CA PRO A 20 -8.45 8.56 -30.38
C PRO A 20 -9.37 7.63 -29.59
N GLN A 21 -10.08 6.76 -30.30
CA GLN A 21 -10.77 5.63 -29.71
C GLN A 21 -9.69 4.81 -29.01
N ALA A 22 -9.52 5.04 -27.71
CA ALA A 22 -8.44 4.49 -26.93
C ALA A 22 -8.46 2.97 -27.11
N SER A 23 -7.43 2.44 -27.76
CA SER A 23 -7.20 1.00 -27.79
C SER A 23 -7.17 0.51 -26.34
N PRO A 24 -7.60 -0.72 -26.01
CA PRO A 24 -7.39 -1.28 -24.68
C PRO A 24 -5.92 -1.19 -24.23
N ALA A 25 -4.98 -1.16 -25.18
CA ALA A 25 -3.57 -0.90 -24.95
C ALA A 25 -3.27 0.55 -24.54
N ASP A 26 -4.02 1.54 -25.03
CA ASP A 26 -3.93 2.94 -24.61
C ASP A 26 -4.49 3.11 -23.18
N LEU A 27 -5.51 2.33 -22.81
CA LEU A 27 -6.10 2.37 -21.47
C LEU A 27 -5.07 2.00 -20.40
N HIS A 28 -4.31 0.91 -20.62
CA HIS A 28 -3.16 0.53 -19.77
C HIS A 28 -1.91 1.39 -20.03
N GLY A 29 -1.86 2.08 -21.17
CA GLY A 29 -0.84 3.09 -21.50
C GLY A 29 -0.97 4.34 -20.62
N MET A 30 -2.19 4.69 -20.21
CA MET A 30 -2.50 5.81 -19.33
C MET A 30 -2.31 5.50 -17.83
N TRP A 31 -2.00 4.25 -17.48
CA TRP A 31 -1.76 3.87 -16.09
C TRP A 31 -0.34 4.26 -15.67
N TYR A 32 -0.21 4.73 -14.43
CA TYR A 32 1.09 4.95 -13.82
C TYR A 32 1.97 3.69 -13.94
N PRO A 33 3.21 3.80 -14.46
CA PRO A 33 4.06 2.65 -14.73
C PRO A 33 4.30 1.75 -13.51
N GLY A 34 4.36 2.31 -12.30
CA GLY A 34 4.50 1.55 -11.06
C GLY A 34 3.34 0.57 -10.87
N VAL A 35 2.11 1.05 -10.97
CA VAL A 35 0.89 0.23 -10.85
C VAL A 35 0.87 -0.87 -11.91
N ARG A 36 1.16 -0.53 -13.17
CA ARG A 36 1.15 -1.50 -14.27
C ARG A 36 2.16 -2.62 -14.08
N ARG A 37 3.39 -2.28 -13.66
CA ARG A 37 4.47 -3.26 -13.42
C ARG A 37 4.13 -4.16 -12.23
N THR A 38 3.62 -3.60 -11.14
CA THR A 38 3.21 -4.35 -9.95
C THR A 38 2.11 -5.35 -10.30
N LEU A 39 1.03 -4.92 -10.96
CA LEU A 39 -0.07 -5.81 -11.33
C LEU A 39 0.38 -6.94 -12.27
N ALA A 40 1.22 -6.63 -13.27
CA ALA A 40 1.77 -7.64 -14.16
C ALA A 40 2.65 -8.67 -13.41
N ALA A 41 3.43 -8.22 -12.42
CA ALA A 41 4.22 -9.11 -11.57
C ALA A 41 3.29 -10.00 -10.72
N LEU A 42 2.28 -9.42 -10.05
CA LEU A 42 1.31 -10.17 -9.25
C LEU A 42 0.58 -11.23 -10.07
N SER A 43 0.12 -10.91 -11.29
CA SER A 43 -0.55 -11.87 -12.17
C SER A 43 0.32 -13.07 -12.55
N ARG A 44 1.64 -12.86 -12.71
CA ARG A 44 2.59 -13.94 -13.01
C ARG A 44 2.91 -14.77 -11.78
N LEU A 45 3.20 -14.11 -10.66
CA LEU A 45 3.53 -14.75 -9.38
C LEU A 45 2.37 -15.60 -8.87
N TYR A 46 1.12 -15.12 -9.02
CA TYR A 46 -0.07 -15.84 -8.58
C TYR A 46 -0.24 -17.21 -9.24
N ARG A 47 0.21 -17.37 -10.50
CA ARG A 47 0.09 -18.63 -11.26
C ARG A 47 1.19 -19.64 -10.94
N CYS A 48 2.32 -19.18 -10.41
CA CYS A 48 3.53 -19.98 -10.29
C CYS A 48 3.98 -20.22 -8.84
N LEU A 49 3.31 -19.62 -7.86
CA LEU A 49 3.67 -19.73 -6.44
C LEU A 49 2.53 -20.33 -5.62
N GLU A 50 2.90 -21.00 -4.53
CA GLU A 50 1.96 -21.41 -3.50
C GLU A 50 1.32 -20.17 -2.85
N LYS A 51 0.03 -20.26 -2.52
CA LYS A 51 -0.78 -19.16 -1.95
C LYS A 51 -0.08 -18.45 -0.78
N LYS A 52 0.51 -19.19 0.16
CA LYS A 52 1.18 -18.61 1.35
C LYS A 52 2.40 -17.77 0.98
N VAL A 53 3.23 -18.24 0.05
CA VAL A 53 4.42 -17.51 -0.40
C VAL A 53 4.01 -16.29 -1.22
N PHE A 54 2.99 -16.44 -2.07
CA PHE A 54 2.43 -15.34 -2.85
C PHE A 54 1.85 -14.23 -1.95
N GLN A 55 1.18 -14.55 -0.84
CA GLN A 55 0.62 -13.57 0.09
C GLN A 55 1.67 -12.57 0.59
N GLY A 56 2.83 -13.07 1.06
CA GLY A 56 3.95 -12.26 1.53
C GLY A 56 4.47 -11.31 0.46
N LEU A 57 4.83 -11.88 -0.69
CA LEU A 57 5.35 -11.12 -1.84
C LEU A 57 4.36 -10.08 -2.35
N ALA A 58 3.08 -10.45 -2.40
CA ALA A 58 2.04 -9.56 -2.88
C ALA A 58 1.82 -8.38 -1.93
N GLN A 59 1.87 -8.62 -0.62
CA GLN A 59 1.76 -7.55 0.37
C GLN A 59 2.89 -6.54 0.22
N GLU A 60 4.12 -7.00 0.10
CA GLU A 60 5.28 -6.12 -0.05
C GLU A 60 5.21 -5.33 -1.38
N ALA A 61 4.90 -6.02 -2.49
CA ALA A 61 4.79 -5.39 -3.80
C ALA A 61 3.66 -4.34 -3.86
N ILE A 62 2.51 -4.60 -3.23
CA ILE A 62 1.41 -3.64 -3.14
C ILE A 62 1.81 -2.45 -2.26
N SER A 63 2.45 -2.68 -1.11
CA SER A 63 2.95 -1.61 -0.23
C SER A 63 3.92 -0.68 -0.96
N LEU A 64 4.92 -1.24 -1.65
CA LEU A 64 5.87 -0.47 -2.46
C LEU A 64 5.18 0.28 -3.61
N CYS A 65 4.14 -0.32 -4.21
CA CYS A 65 3.34 0.34 -5.24
C CYS A 65 2.58 1.55 -4.69
N VAL A 66 1.96 1.43 -3.52
CA VAL A 66 1.25 2.54 -2.84
C VAL A 66 2.24 3.67 -2.52
N GLN A 67 3.41 3.35 -1.98
CA GLN A 67 4.46 4.34 -1.72
C GLN A 67 4.95 5.02 -3.01
N SER A 68 5.11 4.26 -4.09
CA SER A 68 5.48 4.82 -5.39
C SER A 68 4.43 5.78 -5.95
N VAL A 69 3.14 5.46 -5.78
CA VAL A 69 2.03 6.33 -6.18
C VAL A 69 2.00 7.60 -5.33
N ASP A 70 2.20 7.48 -4.01
CA ASP A 70 2.26 8.62 -3.09
C ASP A 70 3.41 9.59 -3.42
N ASN A 71 4.60 9.07 -3.73
CA ASN A 71 5.72 9.89 -4.16
C ASN A 71 5.43 10.60 -5.49
N ALA A 72 4.85 9.90 -6.46
CA ALA A 72 4.47 10.51 -7.74
C ALA A 72 3.39 11.59 -7.55
N ALA A 73 2.41 11.36 -6.67
CA ALA A 73 1.39 12.35 -6.33
C ALA A 73 2.00 13.63 -5.77
N LYS A 74 2.92 13.50 -4.80
CA LYS A 74 3.66 14.64 -4.23
C LYS A 74 4.43 15.43 -5.29
N GLN A 75 5.11 14.74 -6.21
CA GLN A 75 5.82 15.38 -7.31
C GLN A 75 4.88 16.12 -8.26
N ILE A 76 3.70 15.57 -8.54
CA ILE A 76 2.68 16.24 -9.35
C ILE A 76 2.13 17.46 -8.62
N SER A 77 1.85 17.35 -7.32
CA SER A 77 1.43 18.50 -6.49
C SER A 77 2.44 19.64 -6.53
N THR A 78 3.75 19.34 -6.54
CA THR A 78 4.80 20.37 -6.65
C THR A 78 4.93 20.99 -8.05
N ASN A 79 4.60 20.24 -9.11
CA ASN A 79 4.81 20.68 -10.49
C ASN A 79 3.56 21.32 -11.14
N ALA A 80 2.38 20.96 -10.66
CA ALA A 80 1.09 21.40 -11.20
C ALA A 80 0.24 22.05 -10.09
N THR A 81 -0.68 21.30 -9.49
CA THR A 81 -1.49 21.76 -8.35
C THR A 81 -1.68 20.63 -7.34
N ASN A 82 -1.98 20.97 -6.08
CA ASN A 82 -2.30 19.99 -5.03
C ASN A 82 -3.41 19.03 -5.49
N ILE A 83 -4.49 19.60 -6.04
CA ILE A 83 -5.64 18.87 -6.59
C ILE A 83 -5.22 17.89 -7.69
N ASP A 84 -4.32 18.27 -8.60
CA ASP A 84 -3.83 17.36 -9.65
C ASP A 84 -3.10 16.15 -9.07
N GLY A 85 -2.29 16.35 -8.04
CA GLY A 85 -1.59 15.27 -7.35
C GLY A 85 -2.54 14.34 -6.60
N GLU A 86 -3.54 14.90 -5.92
CA GLU A 86 -4.57 14.14 -5.21
C GLU A 86 -5.45 13.34 -6.18
N LEU A 87 -5.93 13.94 -7.27
CA LEU A 87 -6.70 13.26 -8.31
C LEU A 87 -5.88 12.14 -8.97
N PHE A 88 -4.59 12.38 -9.21
CA PHE A 88 -3.68 11.34 -9.68
C PHE A 88 -3.62 10.17 -8.69
N GLN A 89 -3.45 10.45 -7.40
CA GLN A 89 -3.37 9.44 -6.35
C GLN A 89 -4.68 8.64 -6.24
N ILE A 90 -5.82 9.32 -6.15
CA ILE A 90 -7.16 8.72 -6.09
C ILE A 90 -7.37 7.77 -7.28
N LYS A 91 -7.13 8.26 -8.51
CA LYS A 91 -7.30 7.46 -9.72
C LYS A 91 -6.48 6.17 -9.67
N HIS A 92 -5.20 6.26 -9.31
CA HIS A 92 -4.30 5.11 -9.36
C HIS A 92 -4.48 4.14 -8.20
N LEU A 93 -4.88 4.63 -7.02
CA LEU A 93 -5.27 3.77 -5.90
C LEU A 93 -6.59 3.03 -6.19
N LEU A 94 -7.56 3.66 -6.85
CA LEU A 94 -8.78 3.00 -7.31
C LEU A 94 -8.49 1.90 -8.33
N ILE A 95 -7.62 2.17 -9.31
CA ILE A 95 -7.17 1.16 -10.28
C ILE A 95 -6.50 0.00 -9.54
N LEU A 96 -5.56 0.29 -8.63
CA LEU A 96 -4.86 -0.74 -7.87
C LEU A 96 -5.85 -1.61 -7.09
N ARG A 97 -6.79 -0.98 -6.35
CA ARG A 97 -7.84 -1.65 -5.57
C ARG A 97 -8.71 -2.57 -6.43
N GLU A 98 -9.19 -2.06 -7.57
CA GLU A 98 -10.02 -2.83 -8.48
C GLU A 98 -9.26 -4.04 -9.05
N GLN A 99 -8.01 -3.83 -9.47
CA GLN A 99 -7.21 -4.87 -10.11
C GLN A 99 -6.70 -5.93 -9.12
N ILE A 100 -6.62 -5.62 -7.82
CA ILE A 100 -6.27 -6.63 -6.80
C ILE A 100 -7.47 -7.45 -6.30
N ALA A 101 -8.71 -7.02 -6.55
CA ALA A 101 -9.91 -7.73 -6.10
C ALA A 101 -10.08 -9.15 -6.69
N PRO A 102 -9.75 -9.42 -7.99
CA PRO A 102 -9.89 -10.74 -8.59
C PRO A 102 -8.94 -11.81 -8.04
N PHE A 103 -7.86 -11.43 -7.36
CA PHE A 103 -6.99 -12.40 -6.71
C PHE A 103 -7.73 -12.95 -5.49
N GLN A 104 -8.20 -14.20 -5.59
CA GLN A 104 -8.88 -14.95 -4.52
C GLN A 104 -7.90 -15.39 -3.42
N VAL A 105 -7.20 -14.41 -2.85
CA VAL A 105 -6.20 -14.57 -1.81
C VAL A 105 -6.45 -13.48 -0.78
N ASP A 106 -6.53 -13.88 0.48
CA ASP A 106 -6.49 -12.93 1.58
C ASP A 106 -5.08 -12.34 1.58
N PHE A 107 -4.92 -11.08 1.18
CA PHE A 107 -3.62 -10.36 1.25
C PHE A 107 -3.28 -9.99 2.70
N ILE A 108 -3.54 -10.92 3.61
CA ILE A 108 -3.38 -10.84 5.04
C ILE A 108 -2.20 -11.74 5.38
N VAL A 109 -1.07 -11.13 5.71
CA VAL A 109 0.11 -11.85 6.17
C VAL A 109 0.18 -11.68 7.68
N LYS A 110 0.31 -12.80 8.39
CA LYS A 110 0.65 -12.80 9.82
C LYS A 110 2.16 -12.60 9.93
N GLU A 111 2.60 -11.36 10.08
CA GLU A 111 3.99 -11.11 10.47
C GLU A 111 4.11 -11.38 11.96
N THR A 112 4.80 -12.46 12.32
CA THR A 112 5.16 -12.75 13.70
C THR A 112 6.46 -12.05 14.01
N THR A 113 6.40 -10.87 14.63
CA THR A 113 7.58 -10.19 15.15
C THR A 113 7.79 -10.61 16.61
N LEU A 114 9.04 -10.91 16.95
CA LEU A 114 9.41 -11.25 18.32
C LEU A 114 9.84 -9.96 19.03
N ASP A 115 9.09 -9.55 20.04
CA ASP A 115 9.46 -8.42 20.90
C ASP A 115 10.42 -8.89 21.98
N PHE A 116 11.70 -8.55 21.81
CA PHE A 116 12.78 -8.88 22.73
C PHE A 116 12.92 -7.89 23.89
N SER A 117 12.04 -6.90 24.04
CA SER A 117 12.13 -5.89 25.09
C SER A 117 12.14 -6.51 26.50
N ASN A 118 11.31 -7.54 26.71
CA ASN A 118 11.24 -8.27 27.99
C ASN A 118 12.49 -9.14 28.21
N VAL A 119 12.99 -9.77 27.14
CA VAL A 119 14.24 -10.57 27.17
C VAL A 119 15.43 -9.69 27.54
N LYS A 120 15.49 -8.47 27.00
CA LYS A 120 16.53 -7.49 27.32
C LYS A 120 16.50 -7.12 28.81
N ASN A 121 15.33 -6.81 29.35
CA ASN A 121 15.17 -6.45 30.77
C ASN A 121 15.53 -7.62 31.70
N ALA A 122 15.06 -8.83 31.39
CA ALA A 122 15.38 -10.04 32.12
C ALA A 122 16.90 -10.37 32.04
N ALA A 123 17.53 -10.18 30.88
CA ALA A 123 18.96 -10.38 30.68
C ALA A 123 19.80 -9.37 31.48
N TYR A 124 19.35 -8.11 31.59
CA TYR A 124 19.98 -7.13 32.47
C TYR A 124 19.93 -7.57 33.94
N GLY A 125 18.82 -8.14 34.40
CA GLY A 125 18.70 -8.71 35.74
C GLY A 125 19.70 -9.84 35.99
N LEU A 126 19.91 -10.71 35.00
CA LEU A 126 20.89 -11.81 35.05
C LEU A 126 22.34 -11.30 35.12
N ILE A 127 22.67 -10.28 34.31
CA ILE A 127 24.02 -9.68 34.26
C ILE A 127 24.33 -8.90 35.55
N GLN A 128 23.33 -8.22 36.13
CA GLN A 128 23.49 -7.47 37.39
C GLN A 128 23.58 -8.37 38.63
N LYS A 129 23.07 -9.62 38.55
CA LYS A 129 23.04 -10.59 39.66
C LYS A 129 23.89 -11.85 39.39
N PRO A 130 25.19 -11.75 39.03
CA PRO A 130 25.99 -12.91 38.59
C PRO A 130 26.21 -13.97 39.69
N ARG A 131 26.15 -13.56 40.97
CA ARG A 131 26.28 -14.47 42.12
C ARG A 131 25.00 -15.27 42.42
N GLN A 132 23.89 -14.92 41.81
CA GLN A 132 22.57 -15.52 42.06
C GLN A 132 22.09 -16.38 40.88
N ILE A 133 22.93 -16.59 39.86
CA ILE A 133 22.61 -17.41 38.66
C ILE A 133 22.39 -18.88 39.04
N PHE A 134 23.16 -19.39 40.01
CA PHE A 134 23.08 -20.78 40.47
C PHE A 134 22.72 -20.87 41.97
N SER A 135 22.08 -19.84 42.53
CA SER A 135 21.60 -19.93 43.90
C SER A 135 20.48 -20.97 43.99
N LEU A 136 20.58 -21.90 44.93
CA LEU A 136 19.56 -22.93 45.21
C LEU A 136 18.42 -22.38 46.09
N ASN A 137 18.14 -21.07 46.00
CA ASN A 137 17.12 -20.36 46.77
C ASN A 137 16.06 -19.82 45.77
N THR A 138 14.87 -19.44 46.26
CA THR A 138 13.74 -18.94 45.46
C THR A 138 14.08 -17.69 44.63
N ASN A 139 15.17 -16.99 44.97
CA ASN A 139 15.71 -15.84 44.23
C ASN A 139 16.83 -16.27 43.26
N ASN A 140 16.55 -17.18 42.34
CA ASN A 140 17.49 -17.61 41.31
C ASN A 140 17.34 -16.72 40.06
N ALA A 141 18.39 -16.01 39.69
CA ALA A 141 18.37 -15.05 38.59
C ALA A 141 18.23 -15.71 37.21
N LEU A 142 18.67 -16.97 37.05
CA LEU A 142 18.48 -17.77 35.83
C LEU A 142 17.01 -18.19 35.70
N LEU A 143 16.39 -18.56 36.82
CA LEU A 143 14.98 -18.95 36.88
C LEU A 143 14.06 -17.75 36.64
N GLU A 144 14.39 -16.59 37.21
CA GLU A 144 13.76 -15.28 36.93
C GLU A 144 13.90 -14.93 35.43
N PHE A 145 15.09 -15.12 34.84
CA PHE A 145 15.33 -14.93 33.41
C PHE A 145 14.53 -15.89 32.52
N LEU A 146 14.40 -17.17 32.88
CA LEU A 146 13.61 -18.13 32.10
C LEU A 146 12.10 -17.86 32.19
N LEU A 147 11.63 -17.39 33.35
CA LEU A 147 10.22 -17.06 33.56
C LEU A 147 9.82 -15.77 32.84
N GLU A 148 10.64 -14.72 32.94
CA GLU A 148 10.34 -13.37 32.43
C GLU A 148 10.97 -13.07 31.06
N GLY A 149 12.01 -13.81 30.68
CA GLY A 149 12.75 -13.65 29.42
C GLY A 149 12.13 -14.41 28.24
N THR A 150 10.86 -14.79 28.33
CA THR A 150 10.16 -15.33 27.16
C THR A 150 9.84 -14.16 26.21
N PRO A 151 10.34 -14.17 24.96
CA PRO A 151 10.04 -13.10 24.01
C PRO A 151 8.53 -13.05 23.76
N MET A 152 7.95 -11.85 23.82
CA MET A 152 6.53 -11.71 23.52
C MET A 152 6.34 -11.80 22.02
N VAL A 153 5.51 -12.76 21.60
CA VAL A 153 5.12 -12.93 20.21
C VAL A 153 4.09 -11.84 19.89
N ARG A 154 4.46 -10.86 19.07
CA ARG A 154 3.51 -9.89 18.52
C ARG A 154 3.11 -10.33 17.13
N GLU A 155 1.82 -10.61 16.97
CA GLU A 155 1.24 -10.90 15.66
C GLU A 155 0.75 -9.58 15.02
N HIS A 156 1.39 -9.17 13.92
CA HIS A 156 0.87 -8.09 13.08
C HIS A 156 0.07 -8.71 11.93
N LEU A 157 -1.23 -8.43 11.92
CA LEU A 157 -2.10 -8.72 10.78
C LEU A 157 -2.00 -7.56 9.79
N LEU A 158 -1.17 -7.69 8.76
CA LEU A 158 -1.04 -6.69 7.71
C LEU A 158 -1.95 -7.08 6.54
N ASP A 159 -3.01 -6.28 6.33
CA ASP A 159 -3.94 -6.43 5.21
C ASP A 159 -3.68 -5.36 4.16
N SER A 160 -3.16 -5.79 3.01
CA SER A 160 -2.80 -4.89 1.90
C SER A 160 -4.01 -4.17 1.31
N ARG A 161 -5.19 -4.81 1.32
CA ARG A 161 -6.42 -4.18 0.80
C ARG A 161 -6.86 -3.06 1.73
N LYS A 162 -6.83 -3.34 3.03
CA LYS A 162 -7.15 -2.35 4.05
C LYS A 162 -6.21 -1.15 4.00
N GLU A 163 -4.92 -1.36 3.71
CA GLU A 163 -3.97 -0.26 3.54
C GLU A 163 -4.28 0.60 2.31
N VAL A 164 -4.57 -0.03 1.15
CA VAL A 164 -4.98 0.70 -0.05
C VAL A 164 -6.25 1.52 0.21
N ASP A 165 -7.26 0.92 0.86
CA ASP A 165 -8.52 1.60 1.21
C ASP A 165 -8.29 2.75 2.21
N ARG A 166 -7.40 2.57 3.19
CA ARG A 166 -7.03 3.61 4.16
C ARG A 166 -6.38 4.80 3.48
N GLN A 167 -5.40 4.54 2.60
CA GLN A 167 -4.71 5.58 1.83
C GLN A 167 -5.69 6.32 0.91
N LEU A 168 -6.57 5.59 0.23
CA LEU A 168 -7.59 6.15 -0.64
C LEU A 168 -8.55 7.06 0.12
N LYS A 169 -9.06 6.61 1.28
CA LYS A 169 -9.92 7.42 2.14
C LYS A 169 -9.23 8.72 2.56
N SER A 170 -7.99 8.62 3.06
CA SER A 170 -7.21 9.79 3.47
C SER A 170 -7.01 10.78 2.33
N CYS A 171 -6.73 10.31 1.12
CA CYS A 171 -6.54 11.16 -0.05
C CYS A 171 -7.85 11.83 -0.49
N CYS A 172 -8.99 11.11 -0.46
CA CYS A 172 -10.30 11.69 -0.73
C CYS A 172 -10.67 12.77 0.29
N GLU A 173 -10.37 12.59 1.58
CA GLU A 173 -10.63 13.58 2.62
C GLU A 173 -9.81 14.86 2.40
N LEU A 174 -8.54 14.72 2.01
CA LEU A 174 -7.68 15.86 1.64
C LEU A 174 -8.22 16.58 0.41
N PHE A 175 -8.55 15.84 -0.66
CA PHE A 175 -9.14 16.40 -1.86
C PHE A 175 -10.43 17.17 -1.59
N ILE A 176 -11.33 16.64 -0.77
CA ILE A 176 -12.58 17.33 -0.41
C ILE A 176 -12.27 18.63 0.33
N LYS A 177 -11.30 18.62 1.24
CA LYS A 177 -10.89 19.82 1.98
C LYS A 177 -10.33 20.88 1.03
N ASP A 178 -9.36 20.52 0.20
CA ASP A 178 -8.70 21.44 -0.72
C ASP A 178 -9.68 21.96 -1.79
N ALA A 179 -10.58 21.12 -2.29
CA ALA A 179 -11.62 21.53 -3.25
C ALA A 179 -12.66 22.47 -2.64
N THR A 180 -12.97 22.30 -1.35
CA THR A 180 -13.92 23.19 -0.64
C THR A 180 -13.29 24.55 -0.33
N GLU A 181 -11.97 24.61 -0.10
CA GLU A 181 -11.27 25.89 0.10
C GLU A 181 -11.16 26.74 -1.19
N ILE A 182 -11.33 26.11 -2.35
CA ILE A 182 -11.33 26.78 -3.67
C ILE A 182 -12.70 27.39 -4.02
N LEU A 183 -13.78 26.90 -3.40
CA LEU A 183 -15.18 27.32 -3.60
C LEU A 183 -15.55 28.54 -2.74
#